data_AF-K1THW4-F1
#
_entry.id   AF-K1THW4-F1
#
_cell.length_a   1.000
_cell.length_b   1.000
_cell.length_c   1.000
_cell.angle_alpha   90.00
_cell.angle_beta   90.00
_cell.angle_gamma   90.00
#
_symmetry.space_group_name_H-M   'P 1'
#
loop_
_entity.id
_entity.type
_entity.pdbx_description
1 polymer ?
#
loop_
_entity_poly.entity_id
_entity_poly.type
_entity_poly.pdbx_seq_one_letter_code
_entity_poly.pdbx_strand_id
1 'polypeptide(L)'
;MLTFENILELFQEYLLCDPEEEVLPCKRGYVRLTWNKDSRYCVDGILCQTPEELFDLLLTDYQDFELLRRTKGRREVAEADEKAVEELCKPYLDWRKGALK
;
A
#
# COMPACT_ATOMS: atom_id res chain seq x y z
N MET A 1 -3.96 -14.48 13.00
CA MET A 1 -2.75 -14.81 12.21
C MET A 1 -2.79 -14.04 10.91
N LEU A 2 -1.72 -13.31 10.59
CA LEU A 2 -1.59 -12.60 9.32
C LEU A 2 -1.34 -13.61 8.19
N THR A 3 -2.03 -13.42 7.08
CA THR A 3 -1.82 -14.15 5.83
C THR A 3 -1.76 -13.13 4.69
N PHE A 4 -1.15 -13.50 3.57
CA PHE A 4 -1.11 -12.64 2.40
C PHE A 4 -2.52 -12.33 1.88
N GLU A 5 -3.41 -13.32 1.89
CA GLU A 5 -4.77 -13.21 1.38
C GLU A 5 -5.59 -12.18 2.17
N ASN A 6 -5.51 -12.21 3.51
CA ASN A 6 -6.23 -11.26 4.35
C ASN A 6 -5.70 -9.83 4.19
N ILE A 7 -4.40 -9.67 3.92
CA ILE A 7 -3.81 -8.35 3.64
C ILE A 7 -4.29 -7.84 2.28
N LEU A 8 -4.28 -8.68 1.26
CA LEU A 8 -4.79 -8.31 -0.07
C LEU A 8 -6.27 -7.93 -0.02
N GLU A 9 -7.08 -8.65 0.77
CA GLU A 9 -8.48 -8.29 1.00
C GLU A 9 -8.62 -6.94 1.71
N LEU A 10 -7.80 -6.68 2.74
CA LEU A 10 -7.80 -5.41 3.48
C LEU A 10 -7.45 -4.21 2.59
N PHE A 11 -6.48 -4.35 1.69
CA PHE A 11 -6.02 -3.29 0.80
C PHE A 11 -6.71 -3.30 -0.57
N GLN A 12 -7.71 -4.15 -0.79
CA GLN A 12 -8.32 -4.35 -2.11
C GLN A 12 -8.88 -3.05 -2.70
N GLU A 13 -9.58 -2.25 -1.91
CA GLU A 13 -10.16 -0.98 -2.41
C GLU A 13 -9.07 0.00 -2.85
N TYR A 14 -7.98 0.09 -2.09
CA TYR A 14 -6.82 0.89 -2.45
C TYR A 14 -6.18 0.42 -3.76
N LEU A 15 -5.87 -0.87 -3.87
CA LEU A 15 -5.26 -1.45 -5.07
C LEU A 15 -6.15 -1.31 -6.32
N LEU A 16 -7.48 -1.26 -6.16
CA LEU A 16 -8.40 -0.96 -7.26
C LEU A 16 -8.40 0.53 -7.65
N CYS A 17 -8.11 1.43 -6.71
CA CYS A 17 -8.05 2.87 -6.95
C CYS A 17 -6.71 3.32 -7.55
N ASP A 18 -5.63 2.61 -7.24
CA ASP A 18 -4.29 2.90 -7.71
C ASP A 18 -3.82 1.88 -8.76
N PRO A 19 -4.04 2.15 -10.06
CA PRO A 19 -3.69 1.21 -11.12
C PRO A 19 -2.18 1.09 -11.36
N GLU A 20 -1.36 1.95 -10.74
CA GLU A 20 0.09 1.85 -10.84
C GLU A 20 0.63 0.74 -9.93
N GLU A 21 -0.07 0.37 -8.86
CA GLU A 21 0.37 -0.66 -7.92
C GLU A 21 -0.27 -2.02 -8.18
N GLU A 22 0.57 -3.04 -8.38
CA GLU A 22 0.14 -4.41 -8.61
C GLU A 22 0.85 -5.38 -7.65
N VAL A 23 0.11 -6.30 -7.05
CA VAL A 23 0.66 -7.32 -6.14
C VAL A 23 0.47 -8.71 -6.73
N LEU A 24 1.57 -9.44 -6.93
CA LEU A 24 1.58 -10.74 -7.59
C LEU A 24 2.26 -11.82 -6.72
N PRO A 25 1.73 -13.04 -6.67
CA PRO A 25 2.39 -14.15 -6.00
C PRO A 25 3.61 -14.63 -6.79
N CYS A 26 4.65 -15.08 -6.07
CA CYS A 26 5.82 -15.72 -6.64
C CYS A 26 6.31 -16.89 -5.78
N LYS A 27 7.35 -17.61 -6.24
CA LYS A 27 7.92 -18.76 -5.52
C LYS A 27 8.49 -18.45 -4.14
N ARG A 28 8.73 -17.17 -3.83
CA ARG A 28 9.40 -16.71 -2.60
C ARG A 28 8.51 -15.83 -1.72
N GLY A 29 7.22 -15.69 -2.03
CA GLY A 29 6.31 -14.77 -1.35
C GLY A 29 5.50 -13.97 -2.36
N TYR A 30 5.28 -12.69 -2.11
CA TYR A 30 4.57 -11.78 -3.00
C TYR A 30 5.48 -10.64 -3.46
N VAL A 31 5.25 -10.13 -4.66
CA VAL A 31 5.98 -8.99 -5.21
C VAL A 31 4.98 -7.86 -5.45
N ARG A 32 5.28 -6.69 -4.89
CA ARG A 32 4.60 -5.43 -5.23
C ARG A 32 5.38 -4.78 -6.37
N LEU A 33 4.70 -4.45 -7.46
CA LEU A 33 5.26 -3.78 -8.64
C LEU A 33 4.61 -2.41 -8.77
N THR A 34 5.42 -1.36 -8.91
CA THR A 34 4.94 -0.05 -9.36
C THR A 34 5.13 0.06 -10.86
N TRP A 35 4.05 0.33 -11.58
CA TRP A 35 4.04 0.62 -13.00
C TRP A 35 4.10 2.13 -13.26
N ASN A 36 4.67 2.53 -14.41
CA ASN A 36 4.61 3.91 -14.88
C ASN A 36 3.79 3.95 -16.16
N LYS A 37 2.47 4.12 -16.02
CA LYS A 37 1.53 4.20 -17.13
C LYS A 37 1.76 3.05 -18.12
N ASP A 38 1.90 3.38 -19.41
CA ASP A 38 2.07 2.41 -20.50
C ASP A 38 3.54 1.95 -20.68
N SER A 39 4.42 2.20 -19.71
CA SER A 39 5.81 1.74 -19.78
C SER A 39 5.87 0.21 -19.83
N ARG A 40 6.75 -0.32 -20.71
CA ARG A 40 7.06 -1.76 -20.74
C ARG A 40 7.89 -2.25 -19.55
N TYR A 41 8.44 -1.32 -18.77
CA TYR A 41 9.24 -1.60 -17.58
C TYR A 41 8.50 -1.06 -16.35
N CYS A 42 8.45 -1.86 -15.29
CA CYS A 42 8.08 -1.38 -13.96
C CYS A 42 9.11 -0.36 -13.48
N VAL A 43 8.67 0.57 -12.64
CA VAL A 43 9.53 1.51 -11.94
C VAL A 43 10.40 0.74 -10.95
N ASP A 44 9.76 -0.11 -10.16
CA ASP A 44 10.42 -1.01 -9.23
C ASP A 44 9.59 -2.27 -8.96
N GLY A 45 10.18 -3.16 -8.17
CA GLY A 45 9.53 -4.35 -7.68
C GLY A 45 10.14 -4.79 -6.36
N ILE A 46 9.31 -4.93 -5.33
CA ILE A 46 9.75 -5.25 -3.97
C ILE A 46 9.18 -6.62 -3.57
N LEU A 47 10.07 -7.55 -3.23
CA LEU A 47 9.71 -8.88 -2.75
C LEU A 47 9.40 -8.84 -1.25
N CYS A 48 8.18 -9.21 -0.89
CA CYS A 48 7.73 -9.47 0.47
C CYS A 48 7.70 -10.99 0.70
N GLN A 49 8.57 -11.48 1.57
CA GLN A 49 8.65 -12.89 1.96
C GLN A 49 7.68 -13.23 3.10
N THR A 50 7.23 -12.24 3.86
CA THR A 50 6.25 -12.41 4.94
C THR A 50 4.99 -11.55 4.72
N PRO A 51 3.84 -11.96 5.29
CA PRO A 51 2.66 -11.12 5.33
C PRO A 51 2.94 -9.76 5.97
N GLU A 52 3.71 -9.71 7.05
CA GLU A 52 4.06 -8.46 7.74
C GLU A 52 4.80 -7.48 6.82
N GLU A 53 5.76 -7.96 6.04
CA GLU A 53 6.49 -7.14 5.06
C GLU A 53 5.53 -6.57 3.99
N LEU A 54 4.57 -7.37 3.52
CA LEU A 54 3.58 -6.89 2.54
C LEU A 54 2.64 -5.84 3.15
N PHE A 55 2.18 -6.07 4.38
CA PHE A 55 1.33 -5.10 5.09
C PHE A 55 2.04 -3.76 5.26
N ASP A 56 3.30 -3.77 5.72
CA ASP A 56 4.06 -2.56 5.96
C ASP A 56 4.30 -1.80 4.66
N LEU A 57 4.62 -2.51 3.57
CA LEU A 57 4.80 -1.92 2.25
C LEU A 57 3.51 -1.28 1.72
N LEU A 58 2.40 -2.01 1.71
CA LEU A 58 1.12 -1.50 1.19
C LEU A 58 0.55 -0.35 2.03
N LEU A 59 0.84 -0.33 3.34
CA LEU A 59 0.46 0.81 4.18
C LEU A 59 1.23 2.08 3.78
N THR A 60 2.53 1.96 3.49
CA THR A 60 3.33 3.07 2.97
C THR A 60 2.85 3.51 1.60
N ASP A 61 2.63 2.57 0.67
CA ASP A 61 2.14 2.92 -0.67
C ASP A 61 0.76 3.62 -0.59
N TYR A 62 -0.14 3.15 0.29
CA TYR A 62 -1.43 3.80 0.55
C TYR A 62 -1.30 5.23 1.11
N GLN A 63 -0.34 5.45 2.03
CA GLN A 63 -0.06 6.78 2.57
C GLN A 63 0.36 7.75 1.47
N ASP A 64 1.31 7.33 0.63
CA ASP A 64 1.81 8.14 -0.47
C ASP A 64 0.71 8.43 -1.51
N PHE A 65 -0.12 7.43 -1.83
CA PHE A 65 -1.29 7.59 -2.69
C PHE A 65 -2.27 8.65 -2.15
N GLU A 66 -2.62 8.59 -0.86
CA GLU A 66 -3.55 9.54 -0.26
C GLU A 66 -2.98 10.96 -0.16
N LEU A 67 -1.69 11.10 0.13
CA LEU A 67 -0.99 12.39 0.09
C LEU A 67 -0.99 12.98 -1.32
N LEU A 68 -0.69 12.17 -2.33
CA LEU A 68 -0.73 12.58 -3.72
C LEU A 68 -2.13 12.99 -4.14
N ARG A 69 -3.16 12.23 -3.73
CA ARG A 69 -4.57 12.53 -4.03
C ARG A 69 -5.03 13.86 -3.42
N ARG A 70 -4.61 14.15 -2.18
CA ARG A 70 -4.93 15.41 -1.46
C ARG A 70 -4.23 16.62 -2.05
N THR A 71 -2.94 16.49 -2.36
CA THR A 71 -2.15 17.57 -2.97
C THR A 71 -2.40 17.71 -4.47
N LYS A 72 -2.99 16.68 -5.08
CA LYS A 72 -3.11 16.47 -6.54
C LYS A 72 -1.75 16.49 -7.25
N GLY A 73 -0.66 16.30 -6.51
CA GLY A 73 0.71 16.55 -6.98
C GLY A 73 0.98 17.99 -7.41
N ARG A 74 0.17 18.97 -6.98
CA ARG A 74 0.25 20.38 -7.42
C ARG A 74 0.84 21.33 -6.38
N ARG A 75 1.02 20.85 -5.15
CA ARG A 75 1.56 21.61 -4.04
C ARG A 75 2.31 20.69 -3.11
N GLU A 76 3.17 21.26 -2.27
CA GLU A 76 3.82 20.54 -1.19
C GLU A 76 2.79 20.01 -0.18
N VAL A 77 3.17 18.92 0.46
CA VAL A 77 2.43 18.31 1.57
C VAL A 77 2.52 19.25 2.77
N ALA A 78 1.37 19.56 3.37
CA ALA A 78 1.31 20.31 4.61
C ALA A 78 1.08 19.36 5.79
N GLU A 79 1.43 19.78 7.00
CA GLU A 79 1.21 19.00 8.24
C GLU A 79 -0.26 18.57 8.42
N ALA A 80 -1.20 19.37 7.93
CA ALA A 80 -2.63 19.04 7.95
C ALA A 80 -2.98 17.87 7.01
N ASP A 81 -2.27 17.72 5.88
CA ASP A 81 -2.45 16.57 4.99
C ASP A 81 -1.90 15.30 5.62
N GLU A 82 -0.70 15.37 6.21
CA GLU A 82 -0.05 14.25 6.91
C GLU A 82 -0.95 13.72 8.02
N LYS A 83 -1.39 14.59 8.93
CA LYS A 83 -2.32 14.20 10.02
C LYS A 83 -3.58 13.55 9.48
N ALA A 84 -4.13 14.10 8.40
CA ALA A 84 -5.36 13.56 7.85
C ALA A 84 -5.16 12.20 7.15
N VAL A 85 -3.97 11.92 6.61
CA VAL A 85 -3.60 10.59 6.08
C VAL A 85 -3.28 9.61 7.21
N GLU A 86 -2.63 10.06 8.28
CA GLU A 86 -2.43 9.25 9.49
C GLU A 86 -3.76 8.73 10.06
N GLU A 87 -4.79 9.58 10.13
CA GLU A 87 -6.13 9.15 10.54
C GLU A 87 -6.73 8.08 9.61
N LEU A 88 -6.50 8.18 8.29
CA LEU A 88 -6.94 7.17 7.32
C LEU A 88 -6.19 5.83 7.48
N CYS A 89 -4.97 5.86 8.01
CA CYS A 89 -4.16 4.66 8.25
C CYS A 89 -4.53 3.92 9.54
N LYS A 90 -5.18 4.60 10.50
CA LYS A 90 -5.54 3.99 11.80
C LYS A 90 -6.34 2.70 11.69
N PRO A 91 -7.39 2.58 10.84
CA PRO A 91 -8.15 1.35 10.71
C PRO A 91 -7.27 0.14 10.32
N TYR A 92 -6.31 0.33 9.42
CA TYR A 92 -5.37 -0.72 9.01
C TYR A 92 -4.47 -1.15 10.17
N LEU A 93 -3.94 -0.18 10.92
CA LEU A 93 -3.07 -0.45 12.08
C LEU A 93 -3.83 -1.16 13.21
N ASP A 94 -5.08 -0.77 13.46
CA ASP A 94 -5.91 -1.40 14.49
C ASP A 94 -6.35 -2.80 14.08
N TRP A 95 -6.64 -3.02 12.79
CA TRP A 95 -6.85 -4.36 12.25
C TRP A 95 -5.63 -5.26 12.47
N ARG A 96 -4.41 -4.78 12.18
CA ARG A 96 -3.17 -5.55 12.38
C ARG A 96 -2.97 -5.94 13.84
N LYS A 97 -3.21 -5.03 14.78
CA LYS A 97 -3.16 -5.32 16.23
C LYS A 97 -4.18 -6.39 16.62
N GLY A 98 -5.36 -6.40 16.01
CA GLY A 98 -6.37 -7.43 16.21
C GLY A 98 -5.94 -8.79 15.66
N ALA A 99 -5.34 -8.82 14.47
CA ALA A 99 -4.89 -10.05 13.81
C ALA A 99 -3.70 -10.75 14.48
N LEU A 100 -2.93 -10.01 15.30
CA LEU A 100 -1.78 -10.48 16.07
C LEU A 100 -2.13 -10.99 17.48
N LYS A 101 -3.38 -10.83 17.93
CA LYS A 101 -3.89 -11.42 19.19
C LYS A 101 -4.36 -12.85 18.96
#